data_AF-A0A9D8D0T2-F1
#
_entry.id   AF-A0A9D8D0T2-F1
#
_cell.length_a   1.000
_cell.length_b   1.000
_cell.length_c   1.000
_cell.angle_alpha   90.00
_cell.angle_beta   90.00
_cell.angle_gamma   90.00
#
_symmetry.space_group_name_H-M   'P 1'
#
loop_
_entity.id
_entity.type
_entity.pdbx_description
1 polymer ?
#
loop_
_entity_poly.entity_id
_entity_poly.type
_entity_poly.pdbx_seq_one_letter_code
_entity_poly.pdbx_strand_id
1 'polypeptide(L)'
;MCPIAARPPAWDLIAGRHAFQMDTLGTSKGFIEGGKVRVLAVAADKRLPQLPDVPTVKEALGFPFSINTWYAVYAPAGTPRPIIDKLNAAFNTVLKQPEVVKWADERAIDLINDSTPASAKKFYDEQMAFWDPIIKASGAKPE
;
A
#
# COMPACT_ATOMS: atom_id res chain seq x y z
N MET A 1 -2.31 8.69 21.19
CA MET A 1 -1.25 7.65 21.19
C MET A 1 -1.87 6.35 20.69
N CYS A 2 -1.92 6.15 19.37
CA CYS A 2 -2.45 4.95 18.75
C CYS A 2 -1.74 3.68 19.30
N PRO A 3 -2.44 2.75 19.97
CA PRO A 3 -1.82 1.57 20.62
C PRO A 3 -1.23 0.55 19.63
N ILE A 4 -1.43 0.75 18.32
CA ILE A 4 -1.15 -0.24 17.29
C ILE A 4 0.32 -0.18 16.81
N ALA A 5 1.05 0.89 17.10
CA ALA A 5 2.42 1.08 16.59
C ALA A 5 3.45 0.06 17.13
N ALA A 6 3.17 -0.62 18.25
CA ALA A 6 4.13 -1.53 18.90
C ALA A 6 3.89 -3.03 18.62
N ARG A 7 2.80 -3.41 17.93
CA ARG A 7 2.46 -4.81 17.64
C ARG A 7 1.77 -4.92 16.29
N PRO A 8 2.10 -5.90 15.42
CA PRO A 8 1.39 -6.08 14.17
C PRO A 8 -0.14 -6.14 14.41
N PRO A 9 -0.95 -5.33 13.71
CA PRO A 9 -2.40 -5.23 13.89
C PRO A 9 -3.13 -6.59 13.88
N ALA A 10 -2.59 -7.54 13.10
CA ALA A 10 -2.99 -8.95 13.03
C ALA A 10 -3.12 -9.64 14.41
N TRP A 11 -2.23 -9.36 15.36
CA TRP A 11 -2.26 -10.00 16.67
C TRP A 11 -3.46 -9.58 17.51
N ASP A 12 -3.93 -8.35 17.35
CA ASP A 12 -5.09 -7.85 18.08
C ASP A 12 -6.39 -8.43 17.53
N LEU A 13 -6.46 -8.67 16.21
CA LEU A 13 -7.56 -9.41 15.59
C LEU A 13 -7.59 -10.87 16.09
N ILE A 14 -6.44 -11.53 16.09
CA ILE A 14 -6.31 -12.93 16.53
C ILE A 14 -6.66 -13.06 18.02
N ALA A 15 -6.31 -12.05 18.83
CA ALA A 15 -6.69 -11.98 20.24
C ALA A 15 -8.16 -11.59 20.48
N GLY A 16 -8.93 -11.30 19.43
CA GLY A 16 -10.34 -10.91 19.53
C GLY A 16 -10.57 -9.50 20.08
N ARG A 17 -9.55 -8.62 20.07
CA ARG A 17 -9.70 -7.23 20.53
C ARG A 17 -10.51 -6.37 19.56
N HIS A 18 -10.54 -6.75 18.29
CA HIS A 18 -11.42 -6.16 17.28
C HIS A 18 -11.97 -7.24 16.36
N ALA A 19 -13.12 -6.97 15.74
CA ALA A 19 -13.85 -7.95 14.92
C ALA A 19 -13.33 -8.05 13.47
N PHE A 20 -12.75 -6.97 12.96
CA PHE A 20 -12.21 -6.89 11.61
C PHE A 20 -11.13 -5.81 11.55
N GLN A 21 -10.27 -5.90 10.54
CA GLN A 21 -9.26 -4.88 10.24
C GLN A 21 -9.02 -4.77 8.74
N MET A 22 -8.53 -3.62 8.31
CA MET A 22 -7.89 -3.45 7.00
C MET A 22 -6.38 -3.52 7.19
N ASP A 23 -5.71 -4.34 6.40
CA ASP A 23 -4.26 -4.53 6.47
C ASP A 23 -3.71 -4.82 5.07
N THR A 24 -2.40 -4.69 4.90
CA THR A 24 -1.71 -5.01 3.65
C THR A 24 -1.48 -6.52 3.52
N LEU A 25 -1.49 -7.07 2.29
CA LEU A 25 -1.32 -8.51 2.10
C LEU A 25 0.04 -8.99 2.63
N GLY A 26 1.10 -8.21 2.44
CA GLY A 26 2.45 -8.56 2.88
C GLY A 26 2.57 -8.81 4.38
N THR A 27 1.86 -8.05 5.22
CA THR A 27 1.87 -8.21 6.68
C THR A 27 0.94 -9.32 7.16
N SER A 28 -0.16 -9.57 6.45
CA SER A 28 -1.18 -10.55 6.82
C SER A 28 -0.97 -11.95 6.23
N LYS A 29 -0.12 -12.12 5.21
CA LYS A 29 0.06 -13.36 4.44
C LYS A 29 0.23 -14.62 5.31
N GLY A 30 1.17 -14.60 6.25
CA GLY A 30 1.43 -15.76 7.12
C GLY A 30 0.25 -16.13 8.02
N PHE A 31 -0.57 -15.16 8.43
CA PHE A 31 -1.78 -15.41 9.21
C PHE A 31 -2.93 -15.96 8.35
N ILE A 32 -3.00 -15.56 7.08
CA ILE A 32 -3.95 -16.08 6.10
C ILE A 32 -3.61 -17.54 5.76
N GLU A 33 -2.35 -17.81 5.41
CA GLU A 33 -1.86 -19.16 5.10
C GLU A 33 -1.98 -20.11 6.30
N GLY A 34 -1.75 -19.59 7.51
CA GLY A 34 -1.94 -20.34 8.76
C GLY A 34 -3.40 -20.52 9.20
N GLY A 35 -4.39 -20.03 8.42
CA GLY A 35 -5.82 -20.14 8.72
C GLY A 35 -6.25 -19.39 9.99
N LYS A 36 -5.45 -18.43 10.48
CA LYS A 36 -5.73 -17.66 11.70
C LYS A 36 -6.65 -16.48 11.44
N VAL A 37 -6.64 -15.97 10.21
CA VAL A 37 -7.52 -14.89 9.76
C VAL A 37 -8.14 -15.26 8.41
N ARG A 38 -9.34 -14.73 8.14
CA ARG A 38 -10.04 -14.92 6.87
C ARG A 38 -10.12 -13.59 6.14
N VAL A 39 -9.71 -13.56 4.87
CA VAL A 39 -9.87 -12.38 4.02
C VAL A 39 -11.31 -12.30 3.55
N LEU A 40 -11.94 -11.13 3.72
CA LEU A 40 -13.35 -10.91 3.34
C LEU A 40 -13.48 -10.25 1.98
N ALA A 41 -12.63 -9.25 1.69
CA ALA A 41 -12.59 -8.53 0.42
C ALA A 41 -11.22 -7.87 0.24
N VAL A 42 -10.86 -7.57 -1.00
CA VAL A 42 -9.69 -6.73 -1.33
C VAL A 42 -10.09 -5.30 -1.65
N ALA A 43 -9.37 -4.33 -1.10
CA ALA A 43 -9.60 -2.89 -1.31
C ALA A 43 -8.91 -2.36 -2.57
N ALA A 44 -8.99 -3.10 -3.67
CA ALA A 44 -8.38 -2.78 -4.97
C ALA A 44 -9.43 -2.78 -6.08
N ASP A 45 -9.12 -2.12 -7.20
CA ASP A 45 -10.02 -2.05 -8.36
C ASP A 45 -10.28 -3.41 -9.02
N LYS A 46 -9.35 -4.36 -8.85
CA LYS A 46 -9.41 -5.72 -9.39
C LYS A 46 -8.97 -6.71 -8.31
N ARG A 47 -9.39 -7.97 -8.48
CA ARG A 47 -8.92 -9.06 -7.62
C ARG A 47 -7.40 -9.21 -7.71
N LEU A 48 -6.79 -9.57 -6.59
CA LEU A 48 -5.35 -9.82 -6.54
C LEU A 48 -5.06 -11.21 -7.14
N PRO A 49 -4.05 -11.36 -8.02
CA PRO A 49 -3.66 -12.68 -8.53
C PRO A 49 -3.32 -13.70 -7.44
N GLN A 50 -2.84 -13.22 -6.29
CA GLN A 50 -2.52 -14.03 -5.11
C GLN A 50 -3.77 -14.51 -4.34
N LEU A 51 -4.92 -13.87 -4.56
CA LEU A 51 -6.21 -14.17 -3.90
C LEU A 51 -7.36 -14.14 -4.92
N PRO A 52 -7.36 -15.01 -5.94
CA PRO A 52 -8.32 -14.95 -7.05
C PRO A 52 -9.77 -15.21 -6.61
N ASP A 53 -9.96 -15.96 -5.53
CA ASP A 53 -11.29 -16.29 -4.99
C ASP A 53 -11.88 -15.18 -4.12
N VAL A 54 -11.06 -14.22 -3.68
CA VAL A 54 -11.49 -13.11 -2.82
C VAL A 54 -12.04 -11.98 -3.69
N PRO A 55 -13.29 -11.54 -3.49
CA PRO A 55 -13.87 -10.45 -4.25
C PRO A 55 -13.25 -9.11 -3.88
N THR A 56 -13.36 -8.12 -4.78
CA THR A 56 -13.09 -6.72 -4.41
C THR A 56 -14.23 -6.18 -3.52
N VAL A 57 -13.97 -5.10 -2.78
CA VAL A 57 -15.05 -4.40 -2.03
C VAL A 57 -16.17 -3.96 -2.97
N LYS A 58 -15.81 -3.54 -4.18
CA LYS A 58 -16.77 -3.18 -5.23
C LYS A 58 -17.63 -4.36 -5.67
N GLU A 59 -17.06 -5.54 -5.85
CA GLU A 59 -17.81 -6.74 -6.22
C GLU A 59 -18.70 -7.24 -5.07
N ALA A 60 -18.20 -7.20 -3.84
CA ALA A 60 -18.90 -7.73 -2.67
C ALA A 60 -20.04 -6.82 -2.20
N LEU A 61 -19.85 -5.50 -2.27
CA LEU A 61 -20.76 -4.52 -1.66
C LEU A 61 -21.30 -3.47 -2.63
N GLY A 62 -20.83 -3.43 -3.89
CA GLY A 62 -21.24 -2.43 -4.87
C GLY A 62 -20.66 -1.03 -4.63
N PHE A 63 -19.82 -0.85 -3.61
CA PHE A 63 -19.21 0.45 -3.30
C PHE A 63 -17.91 0.66 -4.10
N PRO A 64 -17.74 1.81 -4.77
CA PRO A 64 -16.49 2.14 -5.44
C PRO A 64 -15.41 2.45 -4.40
N PHE A 65 -14.74 1.40 -3.92
CA PHE A 65 -13.75 1.48 -2.85
C PHE A 65 -12.45 0.82 -3.32
N SER A 66 -11.48 1.66 -3.67
CA SER A 66 -10.11 1.28 -4.05
C SER A 66 -9.17 2.18 -3.27
N ILE A 67 -8.38 1.58 -2.37
CA ILE A 67 -7.41 2.28 -1.53
C ILE A 67 -6.15 1.44 -1.52
N ASN A 68 -5.15 1.91 -2.27
CA ASN A 68 -3.85 1.26 -2.35
C ASN A 68 -2.85 1.99 -1.44
N THR A 69 -2.09 1.21 -0.69
CA THR A 69 -0.92 1.73 0.03
C THR A 69 0.23 1.88 -0.96
N TRP A 70 0.85 3.05 -1.00
CA TRP A 70 1.96 3.34 -1.90
C TRP A 70 3.19 3.80 -1.13
N TYR A 71 4.35 3.62 -1.76
CA TYR A 71 5.64 4.04 -1.24
C TYR A 71 6.32 4.94 -2.26
N ALA A 72 7.02 5.97 -1.77
CA ALA A 72 7.82 6.84 -2.61
C ALA A 72 9.17 7.15 -1.95
N VAL A 73 10.16 7.41 -2.79
CA VAL A 73 11.50 7.84 -2.35
C VAL A 73 11.58 9.36 -2.45
N TYR A 74 12.00 9.99 -1.36
CA TYR A 74 12.19 11.43 -1.28
C TYR A 74 13.66 11.77 -1.08
N ALA A 75 14.09 12.90 -1.64
CA ALA A 75 15.40 13.48 -1.40
C ALA A 75 15.24 14.83 -0.65
N PRO A 76 16.24 15.25 0.16
CA PRO A 76 16.21 16.56 0.82
C PRO A 76 16.00 17.72 -0.16
N ALA A 77 15.30 18.75 0.31
CA ALA A 77 15.12 19.99 -0.44
C ALA A 77 16.48 20.59 -0.83
N GLY A 78 16.61 21.01 -2.09
CA GLY A 78 17.87 21.55 -2.62
C GLY A 78 18.86 20.52 -3.16
N THR A 79 18.52 19.22 -3.14
CA THR A 79 19.36 18.19 -3.77
C THR A 79 19.57 18.51 -5.27
N PRO A 80 20.83 18.60 -5.75
CA PRO A 80 21.12 18.93 -7.15
C PRO A 80 20.45 17.97 -8.14
N ARG A 81 19.93 18.53 -9.24
CA ARG A 81 19.21 17.76 -10.26
C ARG A 81 19.99 16.56 -10.81
N PRO A 82 21.30 16.66 -11.10
CA PRO A 82 22.08 15.52 -11.58
C PRO A 82 22.11 14.33 -10.59
N ILE A 83 22.03 14.59 -9.28
CA ILE A 83 22.00 13.54 -8.26
C ILE A 83 20.63 12.86 -8.25
N ILE A 84 19.54 13.64 -8.36
CA ILE A 84 18.18 13.11 -8.45
C ILE A 84 18.03 12.20 -9.67
N ASP A 85 18.52 12.65 -10.83
CA ASP A 85 18.42 11.87 -12.07
C ASP A 85 19.23 10.56 -11.97
N LYS A 86 20.42 10.60 -11.36
CA LYS A 86 21.24 9.40 -11.11
C LYS A 86 20.54 8.42 -10.16
N LEU A 87 19.95 8.91 -9.07
CA LEU A 87 19.23 8.06 -8.11
C LEU A 87 17.99 7.43 -8.77
N ASN A 88 17.19 8.22 -9.50
CA ASN A 88 16.01 7.72 -10.20
C ASN A 88 16.37 6.62 -11.21
N ALA A 89 17.43 6.81 -12.01
CA ALA A 89 17.92 5.79 -12.94
C ALA A 89 18.36 4.51 -12.22
N ALA A 90 19.04 4.63 -11.08
CA ALA A 90 19.45 3.48 -10.27
C ALA A 90 18.24 2.72 -9.71
N PHE A 91 17.24 3.40 -9.16
CA PHE A 91 16.00 2.78 -8.67
C PHE A 91 15.25 2.05 -9.79
N ASN A 92 15.04 2.70 -10.94
CA ASN A 92 14.38 2.09 -12.09
C ASN A 92 15.11 0.83 -12.60
N THR A 93 16.42 0.76 -12.41
CA THR A 93 17.22 -0.43 -12.75
C THR A 93 17.02 -1.54 -11.72
N VAL A 94 17.14 -1.24 -10.42
CA VAL A 94 17.00 -2.22 -9.34
C VAL A 94 15.60 -2.82 -9.29
N LEU A 95 14.56 -2.01 -9.53
CA LEU A 95 13.17 -2.47 -9.54
C LEU A 95 12.84 -3.44 -10.70
N LYS A 96 13.76 -3.63 -11.66
CA LYS A 96 13.63 -4.63 -12.74
C LYS A 96 14.40 -5.92 -12.45
N GLN A 97 15.18 -5.95 -11.37
CA GLN A 97 15.96 -7.13 -11.01
C GLN A 97 15.03 -8.28 -10.58
N PRO A 98 15.24 -9.52 -11.07
CA PRO A 98 14.35 -10.64 -10.82
C PRO A 98 14.10 -10.91 -9.33
N GLU A 99 15.11 -10.75 -8.49
CA GLU A 99 15.02 -10.91 -7.05
C GLU A 99 14.09 -9.88 -6.40
N VAL A 100 14.09 -8.63 -6.91
CA VAL A 100 13.23 -7.55 -6.40
C VAL A 100 11.80 -7.76 -6.88
N VAL A 101 11.61 -8.14 -8.16
CA VAL A 101 10.30 -8.48 -8.71
C VAL A 101 9.68 -9.63 -7.93
N LYS A 102 10.42 -10.71 -7.70
CA LYS A 102 9.94 -11.84 -6.89
C LYS A 102 9.60 -11.43 -5.46
N TRP A 103 10.45 -10.64 -4.82
CA TRP A 103 10.21 -10.13 -3.47
C TRP A 103 8.91 -9.30 -3.38
N ALA A 104 8.63 -8.50 -4.41
CA ALA A 104 7.45 -7.67 -4.51
C ALA A 104 6.19 -8.50 -4.78
N ASP A 105 6.24 -9.45 -5.72
CA ASP A 105 5.14 -10.36 -6.05
C ASP A 105 4.69 -11.19 -4.84
N GLU A 106 5.66 -11.67 -4.04
CA GLU A 106 5.40 -12.42 -2.80
C GLU A 106 4.60 -11.62 -1.76
N ARG A 107 4.66 -10.28 -1.85
CA ARG A 107 4.03 -9.32 -0.92
C ARG A 107 2.85 -8.57 -1.57
N ALA A 108 2.51 -8.89 -2.81
CA ALA A 108 1.55 -8.16 -3.64
C ALA A 108 1.84 -6.64 -3.69
N ILE A 109 3.10 -6.31 -3.96
CA ILE A 109 3.54 -4.94 -4.20
C ILE A 109 3.70 -4.76 -5.72
N ASP A 110 2.97 -3.83 -6.30
CA ASP A 110 3.15 -3.44 -7.70
C ASP A 110 4.38 -2.53 -7.84
N LEU A 111 5.35 -2.94 -8.64
CA LEU A 111 6.57 -2.18 -8.88
C LEU A 111 6.41 -1.18 -10.03
N ILE A 112 6.59 0.10 -9.75
CA ILE A 112 6.69 1.16 -10.75
C ILE A 112 8.18 1.38 -11.08
N ASN A 113 8.65 0.80 -12.18
CA ASN A 113 10.07 0.75 -12.53
C ASN A 113 10.48 1.69 -13.70
N ASP A 114 9.58 2.57 -14.09
CA ASP A 114 9.73 3.56 -15.15
C ASP A 114 9.36 4.98 -14.68
N SER A 115 9.33 5.19 -13.36
CA SER A 115 9.00 6.48 -12.77
C SER A 115 10.03 7.55 -13.12
N THR A 116 9.57 8.80 -13.26
CA THR A 116 10.41 9.99 -13.34
C THR A 116 10.15 10.87 -12.13
N PRO A 117 11.05 11.80 -11.76
CA PRO A 117 10.77 12.76 -10.69
C PRO A 117 9.49 13.58 -10.95
N ALA A 118 9.17 13.84 -12.23
CA ALA A 118 7.95 14.53 -12.61
C ALA A 118 6.70 13.66 -12.44
N SER A 119 6.74 12.38 -12.84
CA SER A 119 5.59 11.48 -12.66
C SER A 119 5.35 11.16 -11.18
N ALA A 120 6.42 11.00 -10.39
CA ALA A 120 6.32 10.83 -8.94
C ALA A 120 5.69 12.05 -8.26
N LYS A 121 6.07 13.27 -8.68
CA LYS A 121 5.43 14.50 -8.20
C LYS A 121 3.96 14.57 -8.58
N LYS A 122 3.63 14.28 -9.85
CA LYS A 122 2.24 14.28 -10.32
C LYS A 122 1.38 13.31 -9.50
N PHE A 123 1.86 12.09 -9.29
CA PHE A 123 1.17 11.10 -8.48
C PHE A 123 0.97 11.59 -7.05
N TYR A 124 1.99 12.17 -6.43
CA TYR A 124 1.86 12.76 -5.08
C TYR A 124 0.76 13.84 -5.03
N ASP A 125 0.74 14.77 -5.98
CA ASP A 125 -0.26 15.84 -6.04
C ASP A 125 -1.68 15.27 -6.22
N GLU A 126 -1.84 14.20 -7.01
CA GLU A 126 -3.11 13.47 -7.17
C GLU A 126 -3.56 12.79 -5.87
N GLN A 127 -2.64 12.18 -5.13
CA GLN A 127 -2.94 11.57 -3.83
C GLN A 127 -3.36 12.63 -2.80
N MET A 128 -2.68 13.77 -2.75
CA MET A 128 -3.07 14.88 -1.88
C MET A 128 -4.47 15.39 -2.22
N ALA A 129 -4.77 15.59 -3.51
CA ALA A 129 -6.09 16.05 -3.96
C ALA A 129 -7.21 15.05 -3.63
N PHE A 130 -6.91 13.75 -3.63
CA PHE A 130 -7.84 12.70 -3.24
C PHE A 130 -8.08 12.67 -1.72
N TRP A 131 -7.03 12.71 -0.91
CA TRP A 131 -7.11 12.54 0.55
C TRP A 131 -7.53 13.80 1.31
N ASP A 132 -7.16 14.99 0.84
CA ASP A 132 -7.50 16.27 1.48
C ASP A 132 -9.00 16.43 1.82
N PRO A 133 -9.95 16.22 0.88
CA PRO A 133 -11.37 16.33 1.20
C PRO A 133 -11.84 15.22 2.14
N ILE A 134 -11.28 14.01 2.05
CA ILE A 134 -11.65 12.86 2.89
C ILE A 134 -11.26 13.13 4.35
N ILE A 135 -10.05 13.64 4.60
CA ILE A 135 -9.57 13.97 5.94
C ILE A 135 -10.40 15.11 6.54
N LYS A 136 -10.71 16.14 5.74
CA LYS A 136 -11.57 17.25 6.19
C LYS A 136 -12.98 16.78 6.53
N ALA A 137 -13.55 15.88 5.72
CA ALA A 137 -14.89 15.34 5.95
C ALA A 137 -14.94 14.37 7.14
N SER A 138 -13.87 13.61 7.39
CA SER A 138 -13.83 12.65 8.51
C SER A 138 -13.69 13.33 9.87
N GLY A 139 -13.25 14.59 9.91
CA GLY A 139 -12.98 15.30 11.16
C GLY A 139 -11.76 14.76 11.92
N ALA A 140 -10.96 13.90 11.28
CA ALA A 140 -9.74 13.37 11.86
C ALA A 140 -8.76 14.49 12.21
N LYS A 141 -8.16 14.40 13.40
CA LYS A 141 -7.14 15.33 13.89
C LYS A 141 -5.81 14.58 14.02
N PRO A 142 -4.67 15.23 13.72
CA PRO A 142 -3.37 14.69 14.13
C PRO A 142 -3.40 14.52 15.65
N GLU A 143 -3.11 13.31 16.14
CA GLU A 143 -2.91 13.05 17.57
C GLU A 143 -1.60 13.64 18.07
#